data_AF-A0A8J3UAP4-F1
#
_entry.id   AF-A0A8J3UAP4-F1
#
_cell.length_a   1.000
_cell.length_b   1.000
_cell.length_c   1.000
_cell.angle_alpha   90.00
_cell.angle_beta   90.00
_cell.angle_gamma   90.00
#
_symmetry.space_group_name_H-M   'P 1'
#
loop_
_entity.id
_entity.type
_entity.pdbx_description
1 polymer ?
#
loop_
_entity_poly.entity_id
_entity_poly.type
_entity_poly.pdbx_seq_one_letter_code
_entity_poly.pdbx_strand_id
1 'polypeptide(L)'
;MWSRARPLLAQWGSASADDLNNVEKFLKQLHKIDPSAEHFRYPELKSGTPTLPDLGRLHIRRFHEAMERMASFLDAADGYLAEMRDQNAEMARDMGGW
;
A
#
# COMPACT_ATOMS: atom_id res chain seq x y z
N MET A 1 5.24 7.49 -2.46
CA MET A 1 4.38 7.27 -1.27
C MET A 1 4.98 6.21 -0.34
N TRP A 2 5.24 4.99 -0.81
CA TRP A 2 5.82 3.91 0.01
C TRP A 2 7.16 4.25 0.69
N SER A 3 8.06 4.94 0.00
CA SER A 3 9.36 5.37 0.57
C SER A 3 9.23 6.22 1.84
N ARG A 4 8.11 6.93 2.01
CA ARG A 4 7.78 7.70 3.21
C ARG A 4 7.02 6.86 4.25
N ALA A 5 6.13 5.99 3.80
CA ALA A 5 5.32 5.15 4.69
C ALA A 5 6.15 4.05 5.37
N ARG A 6 7.03 3.36 4.64
CA ARG A 6 7.86 2.26 5.15
C ARG A 6 8.60 2.57 6.45
N PRO A 7 9.39 3.67 6.58
CA PRO A 7 10.10 3.94 7.82
C PRO A 7 9.14 4.18 9.00
N LEU A 8 7.97 4.79 8.78
CA LEU A 8 6.98 5.03 9.83
C LEU A 8 6.35 3.71 10.29
N LEU A 9 6.05 2.81 9.35
CA LEU A 9 5.55 1.47 9.65
C LEU A 9 6.58 0.58 10.33
N ALA A 10 7.87 0.75 10.02
CA ALA A 10 8.94 0.04 10.71
C ALA A 10 9.16 0.56 12.13
N GLN A 11 8.91 1.85 12.36
CA GLN A 11 9.13 2.50 13.66
C GLN A 11 7.94 2.35 14.61
N TRP A 12 6.73 2.50 14.08
CA TRP A 12 5.50 2.59 14.86
C TRP A 12 4.42 1.62 14.42
N GLY A 13 4.62 0.85 13.35
CA GLY A 13 3.68 -0.17 12.93
C GLY A 13 3.87 -1.48 13.69
N SER A 14 2.90 -2.38 13.55
CA SER A 14 2.95 -3.74 14.10
C SER A 14 3.46 -4.80 13.12
N ALA A 15 3.74 -4.41 11.86
CA ALA A 15 4.18 -5.30 10.80
C ALA A 15 5.64 -5.74 10.97
N SER A 16 5.95 -6.99 10.62
CA SER A 16 7.32 -7.49 10.65
C SER A 16 8.16 -6.88 9.52
N ALA A 17 9.50 -6.92 9.67
CA ALA A 17 10.41 -6.51 8.60
C ALA A 17 10.20 -7.32 7.30
N ASP A 18 9.84 -8.60 7.43
CA ASP A 18 9.55 -9.47 6.29
C ASP A 18 8.27 -9.07 5.57
N ASP A 19 7.22 -8.69 6.31
CA ASP A 19 5.99 -8.17 5.71
C ASP A 19 6.26 -6.90 4.91
N LEU A 20 7.00 -5.95 5.49
CA LEU A 20 7.40 -4.72 4.81
C LEU A 20 8.24 -4.99 3.55
N ASN A 21 9.14 -5.98 3.60
CA ASN A 21 9.93 -6.40 2.46
C ASN A 21 9.08 -7.02 1.35
N ASN A 22 8.08 -7.83 1.72
CA ASN A 22 7.17 -8.45 0.76
C ASN A 22 6.28 -7.41 0.09
N VAL A 23 5.77 -6.44 0.85
CA VAL A 23 5.01 -5.31 0.31
C VAL A 23 5.86 -4.50 -0.67
N GLU A 24 7.09 -4.16 -0.30
CA GLU A 24 7.97 -3.41 -1.18
C GLU A 24 8.29 -4.15 -2.48
N LYS A 25 8.56 -5.46 -2.41
CA LYS A 25 8.80 -6.29 -3.60
C LYS A 25 7.60 -6.27 -4.54
N PHE A 26 6.38 -6.40 -3.99
CA PHE A 26 5.16 -6.38 -4.78
C PHE A 26 4.91 -5.00 -5.42
N LEU A 27 5.07 -3.91 -4.66
CA LEU A 27 4.94 -2.54 -5.18
C LEU A 27 5.95 -2.26 -6.30
N LYS A 28 7.19 -2.75 -6.17
CA LYS A 28 8.21 -2.66 -7.23
C LYS A 28 7.83 -3.44 -8.48
N GLN A 29 7.17 -4.60 -8.34
CA GLN A 29 6.67 -5.36 -9.49
C GLN A 29 5.54 -4.61 -10.22
N LEU A 30 4.58 -4.05 -9.48
CA LEU A 30 3.52 -3.23 -10.06
C LEU A 30 4.09 -2.00 -10.78
N HIS A 31 4.99 -1.27 -10.13
CA HIS A 31 5.60 -0.07 -10.69
C HIS A 31 6.46 -0.37 -11.92
N LYS A 32 7.11 -1.54 -11.99
CA LYS A 32 7.85 -1.97 -13.17
C LYS A 32 6.95 -2.16 -14.39
N ILE A 33 5.71 -2.63 -14.19
CA ILE A 33 4.75 -2.92 -15.26
C ILE A 33 3.98 -1.65 -15.65
N ASP A 34 3.54 -0.89 -14.66
CA ASP A 34 2.74 0.33 -14.85
C ASP A 34 3.26 1.44 -13.92
N PRO A 35 4.27 2.20 -14.38
CA PRO A 35 4.84 3.29 -13.59
C PRO A 35 3.85 4.42 -13.31
N SER A 36 2.88 4.66 -14.21
CA SER A 36 1.89 5.74 -14.10
C SER A 36 0.67 5.35 -13.28
N ALA A 37 0.46 4.06 -13.02
CA ALA A 37 -0.74 3.49 -12.43
C ALA A 37 -2.02 3.74 -13.24
N GLU A 38 -1.89 4.11 -14.52
CA GLU A 38 -3.02 4.34 -15.43
C GLU A 38 -3.34 3.07 -16.22
N HIS A 39 -2.32 2.29 -16.59
CA HIS A 39 -2.47 1.13 -17.45
C HIS A 39 -3.26 -0.02 -16.79
N PHE A 40 -3.21 -0.15 -15.46
CA PHE A 40 -4.04 -1.12 -14.74
C PHE A 40 -5.50 -0.66 -14.54
N ARG A 41 -5.80 0.63 -14.71
CA ARG A 41 -7.12 1.21 -14.38
C ARG A 41 -8.03 1.33 -15.57
N TYR A 42 -7.47 1.61 -16.74
CA TYR A 42 -8.24 1.88 -17.94
C TYR A 42 -7.83 0.91 -19.04
N PRO A 43 -8.76 0.44 -19.88
CA PRO A 43 -8.41 -0.40 -21.02
C PRO A 43 -7.60 0.37 -22.07
N GLU A 44 -7.81 1.69 -22.17
CA GLU A 44 -7.15 2.58 -23.12
C GLU A 44 -6.71 3.88 -22.43
N LEU A 45 -5.59 4.45 -22.86
CA LEU A 45 -5.14 5.77 -22.43
C LEU A 45 -5.91 6.89 -23.16
N LYS A 46 -5.77 8.14 -22.69
CA LYS A 46 -6.37 9.32 -23.36
C LYS A 46 -5.94 9.50 -24.81
N SER A 47 -4.80 8.93 -25.19
CA SER A 47 -4.30 8.90 -26.57
C SER A 47 -5.02 7.88 -27.48
N GLY A 48 -5.92 7.05 -26.94
CA GLY A 48 -6.52 5.90 -27.62
C GLY A 48 -5.59 4.69 -27.73
N THR A 49 -4.42 4.73 -27.09
CA THR A 49 -3.48 3.61 -27.09
C THR A 49 -3.94 2.53 -26.10
N PRO A 50 -3.96 1.24 -26.48
CA PRO A 50 -4.27 0.16 -25.56
C PRO A 50 -3.30 0.14 -24.37
N THR A 51 -3.82 -0.21 -23.21
CA THR A 51 -3.00 -0.39 -22.00
C THR A 51 -2.41 -1.79 -21.93
N LEU A 52 -1.26 -1.91 -21.24
CA LEU A 52 -0.56 -3.18 -21.03
C LEU A 52 -0.33 -4.02 -22.32
N PRO A 53 0.05 -3.42 -23.47
CA PRO A 53 0.11 -4.15 -24.74
C PRO A 53 1.16 -5.28 -24.75
N ASP A 54 2.22 -5.12 -23.95
CA ASP A 54 3.30 -6.11 -23.80
C ASP A 54 3.06 -7.08 -22.64
N LEU A 55 1.98 -6.89 -21.88
CA LEU A 55 1.63 -7.82 -20.81
C LEU A 55 1.05 -9.08 -21.45
N GLY A 56 1.74 -10.20 -21.25
CA GLY A 56 1.28 -11.50 -21.72
C GLY A 56 0.03 -11.99 -20.96
N ARG A 57 -0.02 -13.28 -20.65
CA ARG A 57 -1.16 -13.86 -19.93
C ARG A 57 -1.09 -13.50 -18.44
N LEU A 58 -2.10 -12.80 -17.94
CA LEU A 58 -2.29 -12.53 -16.52
C LEU A 58 -3.34 -13.49 -15.93
N HIS A 59 -3.00 -14.18 -14.85
CA HIS A 59 -3.98 -14.96 -14.10
C HIS A 59 -4.81 -14.03 -13.20
N ILE A 60 -5.89 -13.46 -13.75
CA ILE A 60 -6.73 -12.45 -13.09
C ILE A 60 -7.11 -12.80 -11.64
N ARG A 61 -7.52 -14.04 -11.35
CA ARG A 61 -7.85 -14.44 -9.97
C ARG A 61 -6.68 -14.30 -8.99
N ARG A 62 -5.49 -14.79 -9.34
CA ARG A 62 -4.29 -14.68 -8.49
C ARG A 62 -3.84 -13.24 -8.34
N PHE A 63 -3.99 -12.44 -9.40
CA PHE A 63 -3.71 -11.01 -9.35
C PHE A 63 -4.65 -10.29 -8.38
N HIS A 64 -5.96 -10.55 -8.47
CA HIS A 64 -6.95 -10.02 -7.54
C HIS A 64 -6.64 -10.43 -6.09
N GLU A 65 -6.37 -11.72 -5.82
CA GLU A 65 -6.01 -12.20 -4.49
C GLU A 65 -4.77 -11.48 -3.92
N ALA A 66 -3.77 -11.20 -4.75
CA ALA A 66 -2.58 -10.47 -4.32
C ALA A 66 -2.88 -8.98 -4.04
N MET A 67 -3.70 -8.35 -4.88
CA MET A 67 -4.14 -6.96 -4.68
C MET A 67 -4.99 -6.81 -3.42
N GLU A 68 -5.92 -7.73 -3.15
CA GLU A 68 -6.74 -7.73 -1.93
C GLU A 68 -5.90 -7.87 -0.66
N ARG A 69 -4.91 -8.77 -0.67
CA ARG A 69 -3.97 -8.90 0.46
C ARG A 69 -3.18 -7.63 0.70
N MET A 70 -2.78 -6.95 -0.39
CA MET A 70 -2.07 -5.68 -0.30
C MET A 70 -2.94 -4.57 0.28
N ALA A 71 -4.19 -4.45 -0.19
CA ALA A 71 -5.15 -3.50 0.32
C ALA A 71 -5.42 -3.74 1.81
N SER A 72 -5.72 -5.00 2.17
CA SER A 72 -5.96 -5.40 3.56
C SER A 72 -4.78 -5.07 4.50
N PHE A 73 -3.55 -5.29 4.03
CA PHE A 73 -2.36 -4.93 4.80
C PHE A 73 -2.27 -3.41 5.03
N LEU A 74 -2.46 -2.62 3.98
CA LEU A 74 -2.36 -1.17 4.06
C LEU A 74 -3.48 -0.56 4.92
N ASP A 75 -4.70 -1.08 4.82
CA ASP A 75 -5.84 -0.66 5.63
C ASP A 75 -5.63 -0.98 7.12
N ALA A 76 -5.14 -2.19 7.43
CA ALA A 76 -4.81 -2.56 8.81
C ALA A 76 -3.69 -1.70 9.39
N ALA A 77 -2.67 -1.41 8.59
CA ALA A 77 -1.57 -0.54 8.98
C ALA A 77 -2.02 0.90 9.25
N ASP A 78 -2.90 1.46 8.42
CA ASP A 78 -3.48 2.79 8.61
C ASP A 78 -4.35 2.84 9.89
N GLY A 79 -5.23 1.85 10.07
CA GLY A 79 -6.08 1.74 11.26
C GLY A 79 -5.26 1.66 12.55
N TYR A 80 -4.21 0.85 12.58
CA TYR A 80 -3.32 0.72 13.75
C TYR A 80 -2.63 2.05 14.08
N LEU A 81 -2.08 2.74 13.07
CA LEU A 81 -1.43 4.03 13.29
C LEU A 81 -2.41 5.12 13.76
N ALA A 82 -3.64 5.11 13.24
CA ALA A 82 -4.69 6.04 13.65
C ALA A 82 -5.07 5.83 15.12
N GLU A 83 -5.25 4.57 15.55
CA GLU A 83 -5.56 4.23 16.94
C GLU A 83 -4.42 4.66 17.88
N MET A 84 -3.17 4.36 17.53
CA MET A 84 -2.01 4.79 18.32
C MET A 84 -1.92 6.32 18.46
N ARG A 85 -2.22 7.05 17.39
CA ARG A 85 -2.25 8.52 17.41
C ARG A 85 -3.31 9.02 18.38
N ASP A 86 -4.50 8.42 18.35
CA ASP A 86 -5.62 8.85 19.18
C ASP A 86 -5.34 8.55 20.67
N GLN A 87 -4.80 7.36 20.98
CA GLN A 87 -4.33 7.01 22.34
C GLN A 87 -3.27 7.99 22.86
N ASN A 88 -2.29 8.36 22.02
CA ASN A 88 -1.27 9.35 22.40
C ASN A 88 -1.87 10.74 22.66
N ALA A 89 -2.86 11.15 21.88
CA ALA A 89 -3.54 12.42 22.06
C ALA A 89 -4.38 12.46 23.35
N GLU A 90 -5.03 11.35 23.70
CA GLU A 90 -5.78 11.19 24.96
C GLU A 90 -4.83 11.25 26.17
N MET A 91 -3.75 10.47 26.17
CA MET A 91 -2.75 10.49 27.25
C MET A 91 -2.13 11.88 27.46
N ALA A 92 -1.85 12.61 26.38
CA ALA A 92 -1.30 13.96 26.47
C ALA A 92 -2.29 14.97 27.10
N ARG A 93 -3.60 14.79 26.88
CA ARG A 93 -4.64 15.62 27.50
C ARG A 93 -4.79 15.31 28.98
N ASP A 94 -4.77 14.03 29.35
CA ASP A 94 -4.90 13.59 30.74
C ASP A 94 -3.69 14.01 31.61
N MET A 95 -2.47 13.99 31.05
CA MET A 95 -1.27 14.47 31.74
C MET A 95 -1.15 16.00 31.80
N GLY A 96 -1.76 16.74 30.88
CA GLY A 96 -1.76 18.21 30.85
C GLY A 96 -2.90 18.84 31.66
N GLY A 97 -3.80 18.04 32.22
CA GLY A 97 -4.98 18.47 32.97
C GLY A 97 -4.81 18.56 34.49
N TRP A 98 -3.60 18.38 35.03
CA TRP A 98 -3.27 18.52 36.46
C TRP A 98 -2.35 19.71 36.72
#